data_AF-A0A7S3AC02-F1
#
_entry.id   AF-A0A7S3AC02-F1
#
_cell.length_a   1.000
_cell.length_b   1.000
_cell.length_c   1.000
_cell.angle_alpha   90.00
_cell.angle_beta   90.00
_cell.angle_gamma   90.00
#
_symmetry.space_group_name_H-M   'P 1'
#
loop_
_entity.id
_entity.type
_entity.pdbx_description
1 polymer ?
#
loop_
_entity_poly.entity_id
_entity_poly.type
_entity_poly.pdbx_seq_one_letter_code
_entity_poly.pdbx_strand_id
1 'polypeptide(L)'
;QLFLSSVLHAADLGSTGKPAELYFAWAQRVFLEFFDQGDRQKLLGHDVLSFMDREQADIPKAQQGFLKFICEPTFRTLAIALPGVNLAVDNLSASLSMLTLLEGKPTADLLTKDLSQLLPDRPARYGAIAPRPALPSEGSKLSAPTVTTAFSSAAATATGSGASASAPAPSEERKGEEPPIAPRQPKLQRLSSWSTPCMSSGTADSTP
;
A
#
# COMPACT_ATOMS: atom_id res chain seq x y z
N GLN A 1 -14.74 -14.60 6.96
CA GLN A 1 -14.86 -13.81 5.72
C GLN A 1 -13.98 -12.56 5.74
N LEU A 2 -13.88 -11.82 6.86
CA LEU A 2 -13.10 -10.58 6.95
C LEU A 2 -11.62 -10.74 6.58
N PHE A 3 -10.93 -11.77 7.11
CA PHE A 3 -9.49 -11.95 6.87
C PHE A 3 -9.12 -12.09 5.39
N LEU A 4 -9.81 -12.97 4.65
CA LEU A 4 -9.52 -13.18 3.23
C LEU A 4 -9.79 -11.92 2.39
N SER A 5 -10.85 -11.17 2.74
CA SER A 5 -11.15 -9.89 2.10
C SER A 5 -10.04 -8.86 2.34
N SER A 6 -9.53 -8.76 3.57
CA SER A 6 -8.41 -7.87 3.90
C SER A 6 -7.12 -8.25 3.19
N VAL A 7 -6.82 -9.56 3.07
CA VAL A 7 -5.65 -10.04 2.33
C VAL A 7 -5.77 -9.73 0.84
N LEU A 8 -6.96 -9.93 0.25
CA LEU A 8 -7.21 -9.61 -1.16
C LEU A 8 -7.09 -8.10 -1.42
N HIS A 9 -7.62 -7.27 -0.53
CA HIS A 9 -7.47 -5.81 -0.61
C HIS A 9 -6.00 -5.39 -0.54
N ALA A 10 -5.21 -5.98 0.36
CA ALA A 10 -3.79 -5.69 0.46
C ALA A 10 -2.98 -6.20 -0.74
N ALA A 11 -3.43 -7.27 -1.39
CA ALA A 11 -2.80 -7.76 -2.62
C ALA A 11 -2.93 -6.76 -3.77
N ASP A 12 -4.05 -6.04 -3.86
CA ASP A 12 -4.26 -4.95 -4.83
C ASP A 12 -3.29 -3.78 -4.59
N LEU A 13 -2.95 -3.52 -3.32
CA LEU A 13 -1.95 -2.52 -2.93
C LEU A 13 -0.50 -3.02 -3.06
N GLY A 14 -0.27 -4.25 -3.52
CA GLY A 14 1.02 -4.93 -3.44
C GLY A 14 2.18 -4.24 -4.16
N SER A 15 1.90 -3.31 -5.09
CA SER A 15 2.91 -2.47 -5.74
C SER A 15 3.59 -1.49 -4.78
N THR A 16 2.90 -1.03 -3.74
CA THR A 16 3.44 -0.08 -2.76
C THR A 16 4.35 -0.75 -1.72
N GLY A 17 4.17 -2.05 -1.50
CA GLY A 17 5.05 -2.88 -0.66
C GLY A 17 6.36 -3.32 -1.33
N LYS A 18 6.62 -2.88 -2.57
CA LYS A 18 7.84 -3.20 -3.32
C LYS A 18 9.00 -2.26 -2.97
N PRO A 19 10.26 -2.63 -3.31
CA PRO A 19 11.38 -1.72 -3.22
C PRO A 19 11.09 -0.39 -3.90
N ALA A 20 11.60 0.69 -3.33
CA ALA A 20 11.22 2.06 -3.69
C ALA A 20 11.45 2.39 -5.18
N GLU A 21 12.46 1.81 -5.83
CA GLU A 21 12.70 1.94 -7.27
C GLU A 21 11.51 1.40 -8.09
N LEU A 22 11.04 0.20 -7.74
CA LEU A 22 9.92 -0.43 -8.42
C LEU A 22 8.61 0.28 -8.08
N TYR A 23 8.41 0.63 -6.82
CA TYR A 23 7.27 1.43 -6.38
C TYR A 23 7.19 2.76 -7.16
N PHE A 24 8.31 3.46 -7.32
CA PHE A 24 8.35 4.73 -8.04
C PHE A 24 7.94 4.56 -9.51
N ALA A 25 8.43 3.53 -10.18
CA ALA A 25 8.03 3.22 -11.56
C ALA A 25 6.52 2.89 -11.68
N TRP A 26 5.93 2.23 -10.68
CA TRP A 26 4.48 2.01 -10.63
C TRP A 26 3.72 3.33 -10.40
N ALA A 27 4.18 4.16 -9.48
CA ALA A 27 3.56 5.46 -9.21
C ALA A 27 3.56 6.36 -10.45
N GLN A 28 4.67 6.40 -11.21
CA GLN A 28 4.75 7.12 -12.49
C GLN A 28 3.65 6.69 -13.46
N ARG A 29 3.47 5.38 -13.65
CA ARG A 29 2.45 4.84 -14.57
C ARG A 29 1.03 5.22 -14.15
N VAL A 30 0.74 5.15 -12.84
CA VAL A 30 -0.56 5.54 -12.29
C VAL A 30 -0.83 7.03 -12.53
N PHE A 31 0.15 7.90 -12.31
CA PHE A 31 -0.03 9.33 -12.59
C PHE A 31 -0.15 9.66 -14.07
N LEU A 32 0.57 8.96 -14.94
CA LEU A 32 0.38 9.11 -16.39
C LEU A 32 -1.07 8.79 -16.78
N GLU A 33 -1.65 7.74 -16.21
CA GLU A 33 -3.05 7.40 -16.42
C GLU A 33 -4.00 8.46 -15.83
N PHE A 34 -3.75 8.94 -14.61
CA PHE A 34 -4.54 10.00 -13.99
C PHE A 34 -4.54 11.29 -14.81
N PHE A 35 -3.40 11.67 -15.38
CA PHE A 35 -3.30 12.87 -16.21
C PHE A 35 -3.99 12.70 -17.56
N ASP A 36 -3.89 11.53 -18.19
CA ASP A 36 -4.65 11.23 -19.41
C ASP A 36 -6.17 11.24 -19.16
N GLN A 37 -6.62 10.71 -18.01
CA GLN A 37 -8.02 10.81 -17.60
C GLN A 37 -8.43 12.26 -17.31
N GLY A 38 -7.60 13.02 -16.59
CA GLY A 38 -7.86 14.43 -16.28
C GLY A 38 -7.98 15.29 -17.53
N ASP A 39 -7.09 15.11 -18.51
CA ASP A 39 -7.14 15.84 -19.78
C ASP A 39 -8.45 15.55 -20.53
N ARG A 40 -8.89 14.28 -20.56
CA ARG A 40 -10.18 13.91 -21.16
C ARG A 40 -11.36 14.55 -20.43
N GLN A 41 -11.33 14.61 -19.10
CA GLN A 41 -12.38 15.27 -18.31
C GLN A 41 -12.44 16.77 -18.61
N LYS A 42 -11.28 17.45 -18.71
CA LYS A 42 -11.20 18.86 -19.13
C LYS A 42 -11.80 19.08 -20.52
N LEU A 43 -11.48 18.22 -21.48
CA LEU A 43 -12.02 18.28 -22.84
C LEU A 43 -13.54 18.12 -22.89
N LEU A 44 -14.10 17.32 -21.99
CA LEU A 44 -15.54 17.13 -21.85
C LEU A 44 -16.23 18.23 -21.01
N GLY A 45 -15.47 19.20 -20.48
CA GLY A 45 -16.00 20.28 -19.65
C GLY A 45 -16.37 19.85 -18.23
N HIS A 46 -15.80 18.76 -17.73
CA HIS A 46 -15.97 18.32 -16.34
C HIS A 46 -14.89 18.89 -15.42
N ASP A 47 -15.25 19.08 -14.15
CA ASP A 47 -14.30 19.46 -13.11
C ASP A 47 -13.28 18.33 -12.88
N VAL A 48 -12.00 18.69 -12.81
CA VAL A 48 -10.90 17.73 -12.65
C VAL A 48 -10.32 17.81 -11.25
N LEU A 49 -10.08 16.65 -10.65
CA LEU A 49 -9.44 16.56 -9.35
C LEU A 49 -8.00 17.08 -9.43
N SER A 50 -7.56 17.83 -8.42
CA SER A 50 -6.25 18.49 -8.42
C SER A 50 -5.06 17.53 -8.68
N PHE A 51 -5.11 16.29 -8.18
CA PHE A 51 -4.05 15.30 -8.42
C PHE A 51 -4.11 14.63 -9.82
N MET A 52 -5.21 14.81 -10.55
CA MET A 52 -5.39 14.40 -11.95
C MET A 52 -5.05 15.54 -12.92
N ASP A 53 -4.79 16.75 -12.41
CA ASP A 53 -4.36 17.88 -13.22
C ASP A 53 -2.84 17.97 -13.25
N ARG A 54 -2.23 17.73 -14.42
CA ARG A 54 -0.78 17.80 -14.62
C ARG A 54 -0.16 19.16 -14.28
N GLU A 55 -0.94 20.24 -14.27
CA GLU A 55 -0.47 21.59 -13.95
C GLU A 55 -0.50 21.90 -12.44
N GLN A 56 -1.32 21.17 -11.68
CA GLN A 56 -1.52 21.42 -10.25
C GLN A 56 -1.03 20.28 -9.36
N ALA A 57 -0.84 19.08 -9.91
CA ALA A 57 -0.54 17.88 -9.15
C ALA A 57 0.85 17.93 -8.50
N ASP A 58 0.85 17.75 -7.18
CA ASP A 58 2.02 17.46 -6.36
C ASP A 58 2.12 15.94 -6.15
N ILE A 59 2.83 15.25 -7.05
CA ILE A 59 2.98 13.79 -7.04
C ILE A 59 3.55 13.29 -5.71
N PRO A 60 4.69 13.83 -5.20
CA PRO A 60 5.26 13.35 -3.94
C PRO A 60 4.30 13.46 -2.76
N LYS A 61 3.60 14.60 -2.64
CA LYS A 61 2.67 14.83 -1.52
C LYS A 61 1.44 13.94 -1.61
N ALA A 62 0.86 13.78 -2.80
CA ALA A 62 -0.27 12.88 -3.02
C ALA A 62 0.09 11.43 -2.67
N GLN A 63 1.27 10.95 -3.09
CA GLN A 63 1.74 9.61 -2.78
C GLN A 63 2.07 9.41 -1.29
N GLN A 64 2.65 10.41 -0.63
CA GLN A 64 2.84 10.34 0.83
C GLN A 64 1.52 10.19 1.58
N GLY A 65 0.48 10.92 1.16
CA GLY A 65 -0.87 10.76 1.73
C GLY A 65 -1.39 9.34 1.52
N PHE A 66 -1.31 8.82 0.29
CA PHE A 66 -1.77 7.47 -0.03
C PHE A 66 -1.04 6.38 0.79
N LEU A 67 0.28 6.48 0.91
CA LEU A 67 1.06 5.53 1.70
C LEU A 67 0.71 5.61 3.19
N LYS A 68 0.66 6.80 3.78
CA LYS A 68 0.41 7.00 5.22
C LYS A 68 -1.00 6.63 5.65
N PHE A 69 -2.01 6.95 4.83
CA PHE A 69 -3.40 6.82 5.24
C PHE A 69 -4.08 5.54 4.77
N ILE A 70 -3.62 4.92 3.68
CA ILE A 70 -4.23 3.71 3.12
C ILE A 70 -3.29 2.51 3.27
N CYS A 71 -2.08 2.60 2.74
CA CYS A 71 -1.20 1.44 2.60
C CYS A 71 -0.60 1.00 3.94
N GLU A 72 -0.05 1.93 4.71
CA GLU A 72 0.62 1.65 5.98
C GLU A 72 -0.32 1.02 7.02
N PRO A 73 -1.53 1.57 7.28
CA PRO A 73 -2.49 0.93 8.18
C PRO A 73 -2.87 -0.48 7.72
N THR A 74 -3.05 -0.68 6.41
CA THR A 74 -3.41 -1.97 5.81
C THR A 74 -2.32 -3.02 6.06
N PHE A 75 -1.08 -2.72 5.70
CA PHE A 75 0.03 -3.67 5.87
C PHE A 75 0.42 -3.88 7.34
N ARG A 76 0.42 -2.84 8.18
CA ARG A 76 0.70 -2.99 9.62
C ARG A 76 -0.33 -3.89 10.29
N THR A 77 -1.61 -3.74 9.97
CA THR A 77 -2.67 -4.59 10.50
C THR A 77 -2.47 -6.05 10.10
N LEU A 78 -2.14 -6.30 8.82
CA LEU A 78 -1.88 -7.65 8.34
C LEU A 78 -0.59 -8.26 8.90
N ALA A 79 0.44 -7.45 9.16
CA ALA A 79 1.71 -7.90 9.71
C ALA A 79 1.58 -8.52 11.11
N ILE A 80 0.53 -8.16 11.87
CA ILE A 80 0.20 -8.78 13.16
C ILE A 80 -0.10 -10.28 12.98
N ALA A 81 -0.82 -10.63 11.91
CA ALA A 81 -1.23 -12.02 11.63
C ALA A 81 -0.25 -12.75 10.69
N LEU A 82 0.44 -12.02 9.82
CA LEU A 82 1.32 -12.54 8.78
C LEU A 82 2.69 -11.85 8.86
N PRO A 83 3.65 -12.37 9.66
CA PRO A 83 4.94 -11.71 9.87
C PRO A 83 5.74 -11.43 8.60
N GLY A 84 5.51 -12.18 7.51
CA GLY A 84 6.14 -11.94 6.20
C GLY A 84 5.75 -10.60 5.56
N VAL A 85 4.67 -9.96 6.01
CA VAL A 85 4.24 -8.63 5.53
C VAL A 85 5.12 -7.50 6.09
N ASN A 86 5.91 -7.74 7.15
CA ASN A 86 6.81 -6.71 7.70
C ASN A 86 7.79 -6.16 6.65
N LEU A 87 8.22 -6.98 5.69
CA LEU A 87 9.03 -6.51 4.56
C LEU A 87 8.34 -5.41 3.74
N ALA A 88 7.03 -5.52 3.54
CA ALA A 88 6.26 -4.48 2.86
C ALA A 88 6.23 -3.20 3.69
N VAL A 89 6.04 -3.30 5.02
CA VAL A 89 6.07 -2.15 5.94
C VAL A 89 7.43 -1.44 5.89
N ASP A 90 8.53 -2.19 5.90
CA ASP A 90 9.88 -1.64 5.79
C ASP A 90 10.11 -0.94 4.45
N ASN A 91 9.60 -1.50 3.36
CA ASN A 91 9.65 -0.90 2.03
C ASN A 91 8.82 0.40 1.97
N LEU A 92 7.63 0.44 2.57
CA LEU A 92 6.81 1.64 2.67
C LEU A 92 7.58 2.77 3.37
N SER A 93 8.28 2.47 4.47
CA SER A 93 9.10 3.47 5.17
C SER A 93 10.19 4.06 4.26
N ALA A 94 10.83 3.22 3.43
CA ALA A 94 11.85 3.63 2.49
C ALA A 94 11.30 4.50 1.36
N SER A 95 10.12 4.13 0.86
CA SER A 95 9.39 4.88 -0.16
C SER A 95 8.94 6.24 0.38
N LEU A 96 8.49 6.32 1.63
CA LEU A 96 8.16 7.59 2.28
C LEU A 96 9.39 8.52 2.37
N SER A 97 10.53 8.02 2.86
CA SER A 97 11.76 8.82 2.90
C SER A 97 12.20 9.28 1.51
N MET A 98 12.07 8.41 0.49
CA MET A 98 12.34 8.77 -0.90
C MET A 98 11.42 9.89 -1.39
N LEU A 99 10.12 9.80 -1.14
CA LEU A 99 9.16 10.81 -1.59
C LEU A 99 9.43 12.17 -0.95
N THR A 100 9.82 12.20 0.33
CA THR A 100 10.25 13.46 0.98
C THR A 100 11.44 14.10 0.27
N LEU A 101 12.40 13.32 -0.23
CA LEU A 101 13.53 13.84 -1.02
C LEU A 101 13.14 14.29 -2.43
N LEU A 102 11.99 13.86 -2.93
CA LEU A 102 11.48 14.24 -4.26
C LEU A 102 10.54 15.46 -4.19
N GLU A 103 10.21 15.96 -3.00
CA GLU A 103 9.40 17.17 -2.84
C GLU A 103 10.05 18.37 -3.56
N GLY A 104 9.21 19.16 -4.23
CA GLY A 104 9.64 20.36 -4.99
C GLY A 104 10.25 20.07 -6.36
N LYS A 105 10.43 18.80 -6.76
CA LYS A 105 10.89 18.48 -8.12
C LYS A 105 9.77 18.68 -9.15
N PRO A 106 10.08 19.12 -10.38
CA PRO A 106 9.08 19.30 -11.43
C PRO A 106 8.37 17.99 -11.77
N THR A 107 7.06 18.04 -11.97
CA THR A 107 6.23 16.89 -12.34
C THR A 107 6.73 16.19 -13.61
N ALA A 108 7.17 16.95 -14.62
CA ALA A 108 7.71 16.38 -15.86
C ALA A 108 8.97 15.52 -15.63
N ASP A 109 9.86 15.95 -14.75
CA ASP A 109 11.05 15.20 -14.37
C ASP A 109 10.69 13.93 -13.61
N LEU A 110 9.72 14.03 -12.70
CA LEU A 110 9.24 12.90 -11.91
C LEU A 110 8.57 11.81 -12.75
N LEU A 111 8.04 12.13 -13.94
CA LEU A 111 7.39 11.15 -14.82
C LEU A 111 8.32 10.51 -15.84
N THR A 112 9.46 11.15 -16.14
CA THR A 112 10.34 10.74 -17.26
C THR A 112 11.66 10.14 -16.79
N LYS A 113 12.19 10.60 -15.66
CA LYS A 113 13.50 10.19 -15.17
C LYS A 113 13.37 8.97 -14.26
N ASP A 114 14.38 8.10 -14.32
CA ASP A 114 14.53 7.01 -13.38
C ASP A 114 14.93 7.53 -12.00
N LEU A 115 14.61 6.75 -10.95
CA LEU A 115 14.92 7.15 -9.58
C LEU A 115 16.42 7.37 -9.35
N SER A 116 17.28 6.58 -10.00
CA SER A 116 18.74 6.72 -9.94
C SER A 116 19.24 8.06 -10.50
N GLN A 117 18.55 8.61 -11.51
CA GLN A 117 18.87 9.90 -12.09
C GLN A 117 18.38 11.05 -11.21
N LEU A 118 17.26 10.85 -10.51
CA LEU A 118 16.69 11.84 -9.60
C LEU A 118 17.41 11.91 -8.25
N LEU A 119 17.96 10.79 -7.77
CA LEU A 119 18.62 10.65 -6.48
C LEU A 119 19.89 9.77 -6.61
N PRO A 120 21.01 10.34 -7.10
CA PRO A 120 22.23 9.57 -7.36
C PRO A 120 22.94 9.07 -6.10
N ASP A 121 22.85 9.82 -4.99
CA ASP A 121 23.53 9.49 -3.72
C ASP A 121 22.77 8.49 -2.85
N ARG A 122 21.66 7.92 -3.36
CA ARG A 122 20.85 6.99 -2.59
C ARG A 122 21.54 5.62 -2.53
N PRO A 123 21.69 5.02 -1.33
CA PRO A 123 22.19 3.65 -1.24
C PRO A 123 21.20 2.70 -1.92
N ALA A 124 21.66 1.95 -2.93
CA ALA A 124 20.87 0.93 -3.59
C ALA A 124 20.48 -0.15 -2.56
N ARG A 125 19.19 -0.25 -2.24
CA ARG A 125 18.68 -1.23 -1.27
C ARG A 125 18.61 -2.65 -1.83
N TYR A 126 18.48 -2.77 -3.14
CA TYR A 126 18.51 -4.02 -3.88
C TYR A 126 19.50 -3.83 -5.04
N GLY A 127 20.37 -4.81 -5.27
CA GLY A 127 21.28 -4.80 -6.43
C GLY A 127 20.49 -4.60 -7.73
N ALA A 128 21.14 -4.03 -8.75
CA ALA A 128 20.54 -3.78 -10.05
C ALA A 128 19.64 -4.96 -10.48
N ILE A 129 18.36 -4.68 -10.70
CA ILE A 129 17.39 -5.68 -11.16
C ILE A 129 17.96 -6.25 -12.46
N ALA A 130 18.33 -7.54 -12.46
CA ALA A 130 18.87 -8.19 -13.64
C ALA A 130 17.89 -7.98 -14.81
N PRO A 131 18.39 -7.66 -16.03
CA PRO A 131 17.53 -7.46 -17.17
C PRO A 131 16.58 -8.65 -17.31
N ARG A 132 15.30 -8.37 -17.55
CA ARG A 132 14.28 -9.39 -17.76
C ARG A 132 14.83 -10.39 -18.79
N PRO A 133 14.99 -11.68 -18.47
CA PRO A 133 15.45 -12.64 -19.45
C PRO A 133 14.50 -12.57 -20.65
N ALA A 134 15.09 -12.40 -21.84
CA ALA A 134 14.32 -12.39 -23.07
C ALA A 134 13.47 -13.66 -23.11
N LEU A 135 12.17 -13.50 -23.37
CA LEU A 135 11.30 -14.65 -23.63
C LEU A 135 11.98 -15.46 -24.74
N PRO A 136 12.13 -16.79 -24.56
CA PRO A 136 12.70 -17.61 -25.61
C PRO A 136 11.86 -17.39 -26.88
N SER A 137 12.53 -16.99 -27.97
CA SER A 137 11.90 -16.88 -29.28
C SER A 137 11.24 -18.22 -29.60
N GLU A 138 9.92 -18.19 -29.84
CA GLU A 138 9.12 -19.27 -30.40
C GLU A 138 9.89 -19.94 -31.55
N GLY A 139 10.42 -21.15 -31.32
CA GLY A 139 11.24 -21.81 -32.34
C GLY A 139 12.03 -23.05 -31.94
N SER A 140 12.16 -23.38 -30.64
CA SER A 140 12.80 -24.65 -30.23
C SER A 140 11.74 -25.67 -29.81
N LYS A 141 11.63 -26.73 -30.62
CA LYS A 141 10.78 -27.90 -30.36
C LYS A 141 11.06 -28.45 -28.96
N LEU A 142 10.06 -28.38 -28.10
CA LEU A 142 10.09 -28.98 -26.77
C LEU A 142 9.96 -30.50 -26.93
N SER A 143 11.07 -31.23 -26.92
CA SER A 143 11.05 -32.68 -26.70
C SER A 143 10.67 -32.94 -25.24
N ALA A 144 9.54 -33.61 -25.05
CA ALA A 144 8.95 -33.91 -23.75
C ALA A 144 9.94 -34.63 -22.81
N PRO A 145 9.99 -34.29 -21.51
CA PRO A 145 10.75 -35.08 -20.55
C PRO A 145 10.01 -36.39 -20.28
N THR A 146 10.74 -37.50 -20.41
CA THR A 146 10.30 -38.82 -19.94
C THR A 146 10.05 -38.76 -18.44
N VAL A 147 8.77 -38.87 -18.05
CA VAL A 147 8.36 -39.08 -16.65
C VAL A 147 8.94 -40.42 -16.21
N THR A 148 10.02 -40.38 -15.42
CA THR A 148 10.48 -41.56 -14.69
C THR A 148 9.68 -41.65 -13.41
N THR A 149 8.69 -42.54 -13.41
CA THR A 149 7.89 -42.89 -12.24
C THR A 149 8.78 -43.58 -11.21
N ALA A 150 9.14 -42.89 -10.13
CA ALA A 150 9.67 -43.52 -8.92
C ALA A 150 8.63 -43.35 -7.80
N PHE A 151 7.68 -44.28 -7.76
CA PHE A 151 6.75 -44.45 -6.64
C PHE A 151 7.41 -45.39 -5.62
N SER A 152 8.04 -44.84 -4.59
CA SER A 152 8.45 -45.64 -3.43
C SER A 152 7.31 -45.70 -2.43
N SER A 153 6.65 -46.86 -2.44
CA SER A 153 5.75 -47.35 -1.41
C SER A 153 6.51 -47.53 -0.08
N ALA A 154 6.01 -46.89 0.98
CA ALA A 154 6.24 -47.32 2.36
C ALA A 154 4.86 -47.44 3.03
N ALA A 155 4.42 -48.68 3.17
CA ALA A 155 3.20 -49.06 3.86
C ALA A 155 3.52 -49.54 5.29
N ALA A 156 2.46 -49.50 6.11
CA ALA A 156 2.26 -50.16 7.40
C ALA A 156 2.69 -49.32 8.64
N THR A 157 1.88 -49.12 9.69
CA THR A 157 0.66 -49.81 10.13
C THR A 157 -0.14 -48.90 11.07
N ALA A 158 -1.46 -49.06 11.04
CA ALA A 158 -2.44 -48.39 11.90
C ALA A 158 -2.60 -49.03 13.29
N THR A 159 -3.00 -48.21 14.27
CA THR A 159 -3.85 -48.52 15.43
C THR A 159 -4.21 -47.16 16.06
N GLY A 160 -5.43 -46.74 16.36
CA GLY A 160 -6.76 -47.32 16.34
C GLY A 160 -7.65 -46.50 17.30
N SER A 161 -8.96 -46.45 17.03
CA SER A 161 -10.06 -46.00 17.92
C SER A 161 -10.18 -44.49 18.18
N GLY A 162 -11.33 -43.81 18.14
CA GLY A 162 -12.76 -44.12 18.00
C GLY A 162 -13.50 -42.84 18.50
N ALA A 163 -14.44 -42.24 17.76
CA ALA A 163 -15.90 -42.19 18.02
C ALA A 163 -16.38 -40.83 17.44
N SER A 164 -17.31 -40.77 16.47
CA SER A 164 -18.79 -40.83 16.58
C SER A 164 -19.46 -39.63 17.27
N ALA A 165 -20.31 -38.93 16.49
CA ALA A 165 -21.56 -38.19 16.83
C ALA A 165 -21.58 -36.79 16.17
N SER A 166 -22.28 -36.60 15.05
CA SER A 166 -23.72 -36.33 14.89
C SER A 166 -24.13 -34.88 15.20
N ALA A 167 -24.62 -34.21 14.16
CA ALA A 167 -25.40 -32.97 14.23
C ALA A 167 -26.71 -33.18 15.04
N PRO A 168 -27.37 -32.08 15.47
CA PRO A 168 -28.53 -31.61 14.70
C PRO A 168 -28.75 -30.08 14.68
N ALA A 169 -29.46 -29.62 13.64
CA ALA A 169 -30.41 -28.49 13.66
C ALA A 169 -31.83 -29.10 13.46
N PRO A 170 -33.00 -28.39 13.45
CA PRO A 170 -33.27 -26.93 13.48
C PRO A 170 -34.48 -26.50 14.37
N SER A 171 -34.79 -25.19 14.47
CA SER A 171 -36.17 -24.69 14.68
C SER A 171 -36.34 -23.20 14.33
N GLU A 172 -37.48 -22.91 13.70
CA GLU A 172 -38.06 -21.68 13.10
C GLU A 172 -38.23 -20.46 14.05
N GLU A 173 -37.95 -19.23 13.59
CA GLU A 173 -38.86 -18.20 13.03
C GLU A 173 -39.69 -17.38 14.06
N ARG A 174 -39.43 -16.05 14.13
CA ARG A 174 -40.51 -15.04 14.27
C ARG A 174 -40.06 -13.63 13.89
N LYS A 175 -40.86 -13.03 13.00
CA LYS A 175 -40.91 -11.63 12.57
C LYS A 175 -41.24 -10.68 13.73
N GLY A 176 -40.73 -9.46 13.68
CA GLY A 176 -41.16 -8.34 14.52
C GLY A 176 -40.54 -7.03 14.06
N GLU A 177 -41.41 -6.07 13.70
CA GLU A 177 -41.15 -4.76 13.08
C GLU A 177 -40.23 -3.78 13.81
N GLU A 178 -39.62 -2.90 13.01
CA GLU A 178 -38.83 -1.72 13.36
C GLU A 178 -39.72 -0.47 13.56
N PRO A 179 -39.44 0.44 14.53
CA PRO A 179 -39.97 1.81 14.51
C PRO A 179 -38.87 2.90 14.41
N PRO A 180 -39.21 4.14 14.01
CA PRO A 180 -38.34 5.01 13.20
C PRO A 180 -37.42 5.99 13.96
N ILE A 181 -36.53 6.56 13.15
CA ILE A 181 -35.35 7.42 13.37
C ILE A 181 -35.63 8.75 14.09
N ALA A 182 -34.68 9.18 14.95
CA ALA A 182 -34.53 10.57 15.39
C ALA A 182 -33.13 11.13 15.04
N PRO A 183 -33.01 12.41 14.60
CA PRO A 183 -31.77 12.98 14.08
C PRO A 183 -30.77 13.38 15.18
N ARG A 184 -29.49 13.02 15.01
CA ARG A 184 -28.40 13.46 15.90
C ARG A 184 -27.80 14.79 15.43
N GLN A 185 -27.90 15.80 16.28
CA GLN A 185 -27.27 17.12 16.12
C GLN A 185 -25.73 17.04 16.30
N PRO A 186 -24.93 17.84 15.59
CA PRO A 186 -23.48 17.89 15.77
C PRO A 186 -23.10 18.79 16.97
N LYS A 187 -22.34 18.24 17.94
CA LYS A 187 -21.72 19.03 19.01
C LYS A 187 -20.44 19.71 18.47
N LEU A 188 -20.54 21.00 18.18
CA LEU A 188 -19.40 21.90 18.11
C LEU A 188 -18.83 22.10 19.52
N GLN A 189 -17.61 21.62 19.77
CA GLN A 189 -16.80 22.12 20.89
C GLN A 189 -15.47 22.66 20.36
N ARG A 190 -15.31 23.94 20.64
CA ARG A 190 -14.25 24.87 20.29
C ARG A 190 -13.02 24.56 21.15
N LEU A 191 -11.93 24.08 20.55
CA LEU A 191 -10.62 24.01 21.19
C LEU A 191 -9.91 25.36 21.00
N SER A 192 -9.95 26.21 22.02
CA SER A 192 -9.15 27.42 22.12
C SER A 192 -8.37 27.40 23.44
N SER A 193 -7.10 26.98 23.38
CA SER A 193 -6.00 27.48 24.23
C SER A 193 -4.74 26.64 24.02
N TRP A 194 -3.85 27.11 23.14
CA TRP A 194 -2.42 26.81 23.28
C TRP A 194 -1.85 27.82 24.28
N SER A 195 -1.55 27.35 25.49
CA SER A 195 -0.75 28.10 26.46
C SER A 195 0.72 27.78 26.25
N THR A 196 1.49 28.77 25.83
CA THR A 196 2.95 28.84 25.97
C THR A 196 3.36 28.97 27.44
N PRO A 197 4.46 28.35 27.90
CA PRO A 197 5.02 28.66 29.21
C PRO A 197 5.86 29.94 29.16
N CYS A 198 5.59 30.85 30.09
CA CYS A 198 6.38 32.02 30.42
C CYS A 198 7.52 31.58 31.38
N MET A 199 8.79 31.80 31.00
CA MET A 199 9.90 31.86 31.95
C MET A 199 10.22 33.33 32.21
N SER A 200 10.16 33.71 33.47
CA SER A 200 10.34 35.07 33.99
C SER A 200 11.81 35.43 34.28
N SER A 201 12.14 36.70 33.97
CA SER A 201 13.14 37.61 34.58
C SER A 201 14.62 37.17 34.57
N GLY A 202 15.56 37.88 33.93
CA GLY A 202 15.90 39.32 34.07
C GLY A 202 16.75 39.51 35.34
N THR A 203 17.97 40.05 35.37
CA THR A 203 18.49 41.27 34.72
C THR A 203 20.04 41.32 34.70
N ALA A 204 20.55 42.06 33.72
CA ALA A 204 21.92 42.55 33.43
C ALA A 204 22.64 43.19 34.66
N ASP A 205 23.94 42.97 34.90
CA ASP A 205 25.17 43.53 34.29
C ASP A 205 25.74 44.72 35.09
N SER A 206 27.04 44.65 35.45
CA SER A 206 28.03 45.74 35.69
C SER A 206 29.18 45.30 36.61
N THR A 207 30.39 45.23 36.02
CA THR A 207 31.77 45.24 36.57
C THR A 207 32.10 46.40 37.53
N PRO A 208 33.31 46.51 38.13
CA PRO A 208 34.58 45.77 37.89
C PRO A 208 35.09 44.87 39.04
#